data_AF-A0A935N4Q5-F1
#
_entry.id   AF-A0A935N4Q5-F1
#
_cell.length_a   1.000
_cell.length_b   1.000
_cell.length_c   1.000
_cell.angle_alpha   90.00
_cell.angle_beta   90.00
_cell.angle_gamma   90.00
#
_symmetry.space_group_name_H-M   'P 1'
#
loop_
_entity.id
_entity.type
_entity.pdbx_description
1 polymer ?
#
loop_
_entity_poly.entity_id
_entity_poly.type
_entity_poly.pdbx_seq_one_letter_code
_entity_poly.pdbx_strand_id
1 'polypeptide(L)'
;MDIQKFAQLCKKIVQGSDVSALINNESRHSSKIAEMARDQRVLPLWAYAVTAKDDMSARSVDKIVQTPVNYLMTNMRMKAQLLEIDKHLQGTNIRPILLKGAVQLFDGVYPSIGMRYMADIDILVNDEKFGLALRELGYVQKNPSICDNYDTYGKPILKLGQRHLTPVMRTSDKVAIEPHLLAVDPMYLHLFLEILQVQPFLFLVVAS
;
A
#
# COMPACT_ATOMS: atom_id res chain seq x y z
N MET A 1 27.86 10.49 2.59
CA MET A 1 27.12 11.06 1.45
C MET A 1 26.17 12.16 1.91
N ASP A 2 26.02 13.24 1.12
CA ASP A 2 25.00 14.29 1.29
C ASP A 2 23.74 14.01 0.46
N ILE A 3 22.68 14.79 0.66
CA ILE A 3 21.37 14.56 0.01
C ILE A 3 21.40 14.72 -1.52
N GLN A 4 22.24 15.60 -2.07
CA GLN A 4 22.31 15.82 -3.52
C GLN A 4 22.97 14.62 -4.21
N LYS A 5 24.07 14.12 -3.64
CA LYS A 5 24.73 12.90 -4.11
C LYS A 5 23.83 11.68 -3.98
N PHE A 6 23.08 11.57 -2.88
CA PHE A 6 22.11 10.50 -2.70
C PHE A 6 20.99 10.55 -3.74
N ALA A 7 20.43 11.74 -4.02
CA ALA A 7 19.41 11.90 -5.05
C ALA A 7 19.93 11.52 -6.45
N GLN A 8 21.18 11.89 -6.78
CA GLN A 8 21.83 11.46 -8.03
C GLN A 8 22.01 9.94 -8.11
N LEU A 9 22.38 9.30 -6.99
CA LEU A 9 22.46 7.84 -6.90
C LEU A 9 21.09 7.19 -7.12
N CYS A 10 20.03 7.67 -6.46
CA CYS A 10 18.66 7.20 -6.67
C CYS A 10 18.22 7.34 -8.12
N LYS A 11 18.52 8.48 -8.76
CA LYS A 11 18.21 8.71 -10.18
C LYS A 11 18.89 7.66 -11.07
N LYS A 12 20.18 7.36 -10.82
CA LYS A 12 20.91 6.33 -11.57
C LYS A 12 20.29 4.94 -11.40
N ILE A 13 19.87 4.58 -10.18
CA ILE A 13 19.19 3.31 -9.90
C ILE A 13 17.90 3.21 -10.72
N VAL A 14 17.05 4.24 -10.68
CA VAL A 14 15.77 4.27 -11.42
C VAL A 14 15.99 4.20 -12.93
N GLN A 15 17.08 4.77 -13.43
CA GLN A 15 17.47 4.70 -14.84
C GLN A 15 18.09 3.34 -15.24
N GLY A 16 18.13 2.36 -14.32
CA GLY A 16 18.71 1.04 -14.58
C GLY A 16 20.23 1.04 -14.72
N SER A 17 20.91 2.11 -14.28
CA SER A 17 22.37 2.15 -14.31
C SER A 17 22.95 1.19 -13.27
N ASP A 18 24.05 0.53 -13.61
CA ASP A 18 24.83 -0.25 -12.64
C ASP A 18 25.48 0.69 -11.61
N VAL A 19 24.99 0.64 -10.37
CA VAL A 19 25.50 1.45 -9.26
C VAL A 19 26.37 0.65 -8.29
N SER A 20 26.67 -0.63 -8.56
CA SER A 20 27.35 -1.48 -7.58
C SER A 20 28.75 -0.99 -7.21
N ALA A 21 29.49 -0.41 -8.15
CA ALA A 21 30.78 0.21 -7.86
C ALA A 21 30.64 1.40 -6.89
N LEU A 22 29.59 2.20 -7.05
CA LEU A 22 29.29 3.32 -6.15
C LEU A 22 28.86 2.82 -4.77
N ILE A 23 28.01 1.80 -4.71
CA ILE A 23 27.57 1.17 -3.46
C ILE A 23 28.76 0.55 -2.72
N ASN A 24 29.65 -0.16 -3.42
CA ASN A 24 30.82 -0.82 -2.85
C ASN A 24 31.82 0.21 -2.28
N ASN A 25 32.07 1.31 -3.01
CA ASN A 25 32.90 2.40 -2.54
C ASN A 25 32.31 3.09 -1.31
N GLU A 26 30.97 3.17 -1.22
CA GLU A 26 30.24 3.76 -0.12
C GLU A 26 29.83 2.73 0.96
N SER A 27 30.32 1.48 0.89
CA SER A 27 29.91 0.38 1.79
C SER A 27 30.12 0.71 3.27
N ARG A 28 31.18 1.48 3.58
CA ARG A 28 31.48 2.03 4.92
C ARG A 28 30.43 3.03 5.43
N HIS A 29 29.57 3.53 4.54
CA HIS A 29 28.49 4.47 4.84
C HIS A 29 27.10 3.86 4.63
N SER A 30 27.00 2.55 4.38
CA SER A 30 25.73 1.83 4.14
C SER A 30 24.63 2.15 5.16
N SER A 31 24.97 2.23 6.45
CA SER A 31 24.04 2.62 7.52
C SER A 31 23.47 4.03 7.35
N LYS A 32 24.31 5.01 7.02
CA LYS A 32 23.91 6.41 6.78
C LYS A 32 23.10 6.55 5.48
N ILE A 33 23.37 5.73 4.47
CA ILE A 33 22.58 5.68 3.24
C ILE A 33 21.20 5.08 3.51
N ALA A 34 21.14 3.97 4.26
CA ALA A 34 19.88 3.37 4.67
C ALA A 34 19.05 4.36 5.50
N GLU A 35 19.67 5.09 6.43
CA GLU A 35 19.03 6.16 7.19
C GLU A 35 18.44 7.24 6.27
N MET A 36 19.22 7.77 5.34
CA MET A 36 18.73 8.76 4.38
C MET A 36 17.61 8.21 3.48
N ALA A 37 17.71 6.94 3.07
CA ALA A 37 16.67 6.27 2.30
C ALA A 37 15.36 6.13 3.08
N ARG A 38 15.44 5.89 4.40
CA ARG A 38 14.27 5.89 5.29
C ARG A 38 13.65 7.27 5.40
N ASP A 39 14.45 8.29 5.69
CA ASP A 39 13.98 9.66 5.89
C ASP A 39 13.32 10.21 4.62
N GLN A 40 13.85 9.84 3.45
CA GLN A 40 13.31 10.22 2.15
C GLN A 40 12.26 9.24 1.60
N ARG A 41 11.90 8.19 2.36
CA ARG A 41 10.90 7.16 1.98
C ARG A 41 11.20 6.42 0.67
N VAL A 42 12.48 6.28 0.32
CA VAL A 42 12.98 5.54 -0.85
C VAL A 42 13.74 4.27 -0.46
N LEU A 43 13.53 3.79 0.78
CA LEU A 43 14.16 2.57 1.28
C LEU A 43 13.97 1.35 0.35
N PRO A 44 12.80 1.11 -0.27
CA PRO A 44 12.65 -0.01 -1.18
C PRO A 44 13.52 0.08 -2.44
N LEU A 45 13.74 1.29 -2.96
CA LEU A 45 14.64 1.53 -4.08
C LEU A 45 16.09 1.21 -3.70
N TRP A 46 16.50 1.60 -2.49
CA TRP A 46 17.81 1.26 -1.96
C TRP A 46 17.97 -0.25 -1.77
N ALA A 47 16.97 -0.91 -1.19
CA ALA A 47 16.95 -2.36 -1.02
C ALA A 47 17.11 -3.07 -2.37
N TYR A 48 16.36 -2.65 -3.39
CA TYR A 48 16.49 -3.17 -4.75
C TYR A 48 17.92 -3.03 -5.28
N ALA A 49 18.52 -1.85 -5.19
CA ALA A 49 19.86 -1.60 -5.71
C ALA A 49 20.96 -2.46 -5.06
N VAL A 50 20.81 -2.76 -3.77
CA VAL A 50 21.76 -3.60 -3.03
C VAL A 50 21.54 -5.09 -3.32
N THR A 51 20.29 -5.50 -3.58
CA THR A 51 19.92 -6.92 -3.74
C THR A 51 19.89 -7.41 -5.17
N ALA A 52 19.86 -6.53 -6.16
CA ALA A 52 19.73 -6.88 -7.58
C ALA A 52 20.91 -7.70 -8.16
N LYS A 53 21.99 -7.94 -7.40
CA LYS A 53 23.18 -8.67 -7.89
C LYS A 53 23.57 -9.92 -7.13
N ASP A 54 23.18 -10.02 -5.88
CA ASP A 54 23.47 -11.16 -5.04
C ASP A 54 22.13 -11.83 -4.77
N ASP A 55 22.03 -13.16 -4.95
CA ASP A 55 20.90 -13.97 -4.46
C ASP A 55 20.85 -13.91 -2.93
N MET A 56 20.59 -12.72 -2.39
CA MET A 56 20.67 -12.42 -0.98
C MET A 56 19.43 -12.99 -0.31
N SER A 57 19.65 -13.84 0.70
CA SER A 57 18.57 -14.22 1.59
C SER A 57 17.91 -12.98 2.21
N ALA A 58 16.61 -13.02 2.47
CA ALA A 58 15.88 -11.91 3.09
C ALA A 58 16.52 -11.40 4.40
N ARG A 59 17.18 -12.29 5.17
CA ARG A 59 17.94 -11.92 6.37
C ARG A 59 19.16 -11.07 6.09
N SER A 60 19.84 -11.32 4.97
CA SER A 60 21.00 -10.54 4.55
C SER A 60 20.58 -9.14 4.09
N VAL A 61 19.43 -9.04 3.41
CA VAL A 61 18.84 -7.75 3.00
C VAL A 61 18.49 -6.91 4.21
N ASP A 62 17.85 -7.50 5.22
CA ASP A 62 17.41 -6.77 6.40
C ASP A 62 18.57 -6.18 7.22
N LYS A 63 19.73 -6.84 7.26
CA LYS A 63 20.94 -6.28 7.89
C LYS A 63 21.45 -5.02 7.22
N ILE A 64 21.28 -4.90 5.89
CA ILE A 64 21.79 -3.77 5.10
C ILE A 64 20.75 -2.65 5.05
N VAL A 65 19.51 -3.01 4.82
CA VAL A 65 18.38 -2.09 4.69
C VAL A 65 17.94 -1.55 6.06
N GLN A 66 18.16 -2.33 7.13
CA GLN A 66 17.80 -2.01 8.50
C GLN A 66 16.34 -1.57 8.58
N THR A 67 15.44 -2.50 8.29
CA THR A 67 14.01 -2.22 8.20
C THR A 67 13.51 -1.58 9.49
N PRO A 68 12.82 -0.42 9.42
CA PRO A 68 12.33 0.23 10.62
C PRO A 68 11.29 -0.63 11.34
N VAL A 69 11.53 -0.92 12.63
CA VAL A 69 10.63 -1.72 13.45
C VAL A 69 9.23 -1.11 13.51
N ASN A 70 9.12 0.23 13.54
CA ASN A 70 7.83 0.92 13.50
C ASN A 70 7.07 0.73 12.18
N TYR A 71 7.76 0.56 11.05
CA TYR A 71 7.11 0.28 9.76
C TYR A 71 6.63 -1.17 9.74
N LEU A 72 7.48 -2.11 10.16
CA LEU A 72 7.12 -3.52 10.30
C LEU A 72 5.88 -3.70 11.18
N MET A 73 5.88 -3.10 12.38
CA MET A 73 4.76 -3.20 13.32
C MET A 73 3.48 -2.56 12.78
N THR A 74 3.59 -1.41 12.12
CA THR A 74 2.44 -0.74 11.50
C THR A 74 1.86 -1.58 10.37
N ASN A 75 2.70 -2.10 9.47
CA ASN A 75 2.27 -2.86 8.31
C ASN A 75 1.69 -4.23 8.70
N MET A 76 2.23 -4.88 9.74
CA MET A 76 1.63 -6.09 10.32
C MET A 76 0.24 -5.82 10.90
N ARG A 77 0.02 -4.67 11.54
CA ARG A 77 -1.30 -4.28 12.05
C ARG A 77 -2.27 -3.98 10.91
N MET A 78 -1.83 -3.26 9.88
CA MET A 78 -2.63 -3.03 8.67
C MET A 78 -3.02 -4.35 7.99
N LYS A 79 -2.09 -5.32 7.92
CA LYS A 79 -2.40 -6.66 7.40
C LYS A 79 -3.47 -7.36 8.23
N ALA A 80 -3.36 -7.32 9.55
CA ALA A 80 -4.39 -7.89 10.44
C ALA A 80 -5.75 -7.19 10.27
N GLN A 81 -5.76 -5.86 10.15
CA GLN A 81 -6.94 -5.05 9.87
C GLN A 81 -7.62 -5.47 8.56
N LEU A 82 -6.84 -5.68 7.49
CA LEU A 82 -7.34 -6.15 6.20
C LEU A 82 -7.91 -7.58 6.26
N LEU A 83 -7.27 -8.47 7.01
CA LEU A 83 -7.76 -9.85 7.22
C LEU A 83 -9.08 -9.88 8.00
N GLU A 84 -9.27 -8.97 8.96
CA GLU A 84 -10.55 -8.85 9.68
C GLU A 84 -11.67 -8.37 8.75
N ILE A 85 -11.39 -7.38 7.90
CA ILE A 85 -12.36 -6.89 6.91
C ILE A 85 -12.70 -8.00 5.92
N ASP A 86 -11.70 -8.71 5.38
CA ASP A 86 -11.93 -9.85 4.49
C ASP A 86 -12.86 -10.88 5.14
N LYS A 87 -12.58 -11.24 6.40
CA LYS A 87 -13.43 -12.15 7.18
C LYS A 87 -14.87 -11.64 7.34
N HIS A 88 -15.07 -10.36 7.61
CA HIS A 88 -16.42 -9.76 7.71
C HIS A 88 -17.18 -9.80 6.39
N LEU A 89 -16.47 -9.73 5.26
CA LEU A 89 -17.07 -9.76 3.92
C LEU A 89 -17.29 -11.18 3.40
N GLN A 90 -16.83 -12.22 4.10
CA GLN A 90 -17.07 -13.62 3.71
C GLN A 90 -18.58 -13.90 3.63
N GLY A 91 -19.01 -14.51 2.51
CA GLY A 91 -20.43 -14.80 2.26
C GLY A 91 -21.22 -13.62 1.68
N THR A 92 -20.62 -12.43 1.54
CA THR A 92 -21.20 -11.33 0.76
C THR A 92 -20.76 -11.38 -0.70
N ASN A 93 -21.29 -10.49 -1.54
CA ASN A 93 -20.81 -10.26 -2.91
C ASN A 93 -19.81 -9.09 -3.01
N ILE A 94 -19.43 -8.49 -1.88
CA ILE A 94 -18.49 -7.37 -1.85
C ILE A 94 -17.08 -7.92 -2.08
N ARG A 95 -16.40 -7.40 -3.11
CA ARG A 95 -15.05 -7.83 -3.52
C ARG A 95 -14.10 -6.63 -3.58
N PRO A 96 -13.46 -6.27 -2.46
CA PRO A 96 -12.48 -5.20 -2.43
C PRO A 96 -11.18 -5.62 -3.12
N ILE A 97 -10.49 -4.64 -3.71
CA ILE A 97 -9.22 -4.77 -4.41
C ILE A 97 -8.22 -3.86 -3.71
N LEU A 98 -7.08 -4.39 -3.32
CA LEU A 98 -6.04 -3.55 -2.69
C LEU A 98 -5.33 -2.73 -3.75
N LEU A 99 -5.12 -1.45 -3.46
CA LEU A 99 -4.39 -0.56 -4.34
C LEU A 99 -3.02 -0.18 -3.76
N LYS A 100 -2.17 0.32 -4.65
CA LYS A 100 -0.89 0.97 -4.33
C LYS A 100 -0.05 0.12 -3.38
N GLY A 101 0.29 0.67 -2.22
CA GLY A 101 1.13 0.01 -1.22
C GLY A 101 0.44 -1.12 -0.49
N ALA A 102 -0.89 -1.15 -0.38
CA ALA A 102 -1.54 -2.19 0.41
C ALA A 102 -1.32 -3.60 -0.15
N VAL A 103 -1.11 -3.71 -1.47
CA VAL A 103 -0.73 -4.96 -2.17
C VAL A 103 0.50 -5.63 -1.57
N GLN A 104 1.55 -4.86 -1.22
CA GLN A 104 2.81 -5.43 -0.70
C GLN A 104 2.63 -6.18 0.63
N LEU A 105 1.51 -5.99 1.33
CA LEU A 105 1.23 -6.69 2.58
C LEU A 105 0.98 -8.19 2.35
N PHE A 106 0.63 -8.59 1.13
CA PHE A 106 0.30 -9.97 0.76
C PHE A 106 1.20 -10.54 -0.33
N ASP A 107 1.60 -9.73 -1.31
CA ASP A 107 2.24 -10.21 -2.55
C ASP A 107 3.78 -10.25 -2.51
N GLY A 108 4.39 -9.99 -1.35
CA GLY A 108 5.84 -10.14 -1.19
C GLY A 108 6.72 -9.29 -2.10
N VAL A 109 6.16 -8.21 -2.69
CA VAL A 109 6.85 -7.27 -3.61
C VAL A 109 8.20 -6.80 -3.05
N TYR A 110 8.30 -6.69 -1.73
CA TYR A 110 9.55 -6.41 -1.04
C TYR A 110 9.96 -7.57 -0.14
N PRO A 111 11.27 -7.82 0.04
CA PRO A 111 11.77 -8.90 0.90
C PRO A 111 11.28 -8.85 2.36
N SER A 112 10.88 -7.67 2.85
CA SER A 112 10.27 -7.50 4.16
C SER A 112 9.09 -6.53 4.07
N ILE A 113 7.98 -6.90 4.73
CA ILE A 113 6.76 -6.09 4.80
C ILE A 113 7.01 -4.70 5.42
N GLY A 114 8.08 -4.53 6.22
CA GLY A 114 8.41 -3.25 6.84
C GLY A 114 9.22 -2.28 5.96
N MET A 115 9.59 -2.66 4.73
CA MET A 115 10.47 -1.83 3.90
C MET A 115 9.82 -0.56 3.39
N ARG A 116 8.50 -0.59 3.19
CA ARG A 116 7.73 0.57 2.74
C ARG A 116 7.01 1.19 3.92
N TYR A 117 7.22 2.49 4.11
CA TYR A 117 6.35 3.30 4.94
C TYR A 117 4.94 3.34 4.32
N MET A 118 3.92 3.01 5.12
CA MET A 118 2.52 3.17 4.74
C MET A 118 1.82 4.05 5.78
N ALA A 119 0.86 4.87 5.32
CA ALA A 119 0.12 5.80 6.17
C ALA A 119 -1.41 5.55 6.14
N ASP A 120 -1.87 4.86 5.11
CA ASP A 120 -3.25 4.60 4.74
C ASP A 120 -3.37 3.24 4.04
N ILE A 121 -4.61 2.81 3.84
CA ILE A 121 -4.97 1.62 3.07
C ILE A 121 -5.95 2.07 1.99
N ASP A 122 -5.48 2.15 0.75
CA ASP A 122 -6.34 2.37 -0.41
C ASP A 122 -7.01 1.05 -0.81
N ILE A 123 -8.34 1.06 -0.84
CA ILE A 123 -9.15 -0.08 -1.26
C ILE A 123 -10.07 0.36 -2.38
N LEU A 124 -10.04 -0.33 -3.50
CA LEU A 124 -10.96 -0.15 -4.60
C LEU A 124 -12.14 -1.12 -4.47
N VAL A 125 -13.35 -0.62 -4.60
CA VAL A 125 -14.56 -1.45 -4.48
C VAL A 125 -15.64 -0.93 -5.41
N ASN A 126 -16.39 -1.85 -6.02
CA ASN A 126 -17.53 -1.52 -6.87
C ASN A 126 -18.85 -1.55 -6.09
N ASP A 127 -18.91 -2.34 -5.02
CA ASP A 127 -20.13 -2.46 -4.20
C ASP A 127 -20.23 -1.30 -3.21
N GLU A 128 -21.27 -0.50 -3.39
CA GLU A 128 -21.59 0.67 -2.57
C GLU A 128 -21.90 0.34 -1.12
N LYS A 129 -22.25 -0.93 -0.81
CA LYS A 129 -22.48 -1.41 0.55
C LYS A 129 -21.19 -1.60 1.35
N PHE A 130 -20.02 -1.48 0.73
CA PHE A 130 -18.74 -1.58 1.46
C PHE A 130 -18.62 -0.59 2.62
N GLY A 131 -19.11 0.65 2.45
CA GLY A 131 -19.13 1.63 3.53
C GLY A 131 -20.06 1.24 4.70
N LEU A 132 -21.12 0.47 4.44
CA LEU A 132 -21.98 -0.09 5.50
C LEU A 132 -21.24 -1.22 6.24
N ALA A 133 -20.60 -2.14 5.51
CA ALA A 133 -19.83 -3.23 6.09
C ALA A 133 -18.69 -2.73 7.00
N LEU A 134 -17.99 -1.65 6.59
CA LEU A 134 -17.00 -1.02 7.47
C LEU A 134 -17.64 -0.40 8.73
N ARG A 135 -18.81 0.23 8.61
CA ARG A 135 -19.51 0.78 9.78
C ARG A 135 -19.92 -0.29 10.78
N GLU A 136 -20.37 -1.46 10.31
CA GLU A 136 -20.69 -2.61 11.17
C GLU A 136 -19.47 -3.10 11.97
N LEU A 137 -18.27 -2.98 11.41
CA LEU A 137 -17.00 -3.25 12.10
C LEU A 137 -16.56 -2.14 13.07
N GLY A 138 -17.34 -1.05 13.18
CA GLY A 138 -17.06 0.08 14.06
C GLY A 138 -16.20 1.18 13.43
N TYR A 139 -16.04 1.20 12.11
CA TYR A 139 -15.34 2.29 11.44
C TYR A 139 -16.23 3.53 11.35
N VAL A 140 -15.61 4.68 11.58
CA VAL A 140 -16.23 6.00 11.47
C VAL A 140 -15.41 6.91 10.56
N GLN A 141 -15.99 7.98 10.04
CA GLN A 141 -15.24 8.96 9.25
C GLN A 141 -14.10 9.57 10.08
N LYS A 142 -12.89 9.59 9.51
CA LYS A 142 -11.69 10.14 10.15
C LYS A 142 -11.85 11.64 10.46
N ASN A 143 -12.57 12.35 9.60
CA ASN A 143 -12.95 13.74 9.83
C ASN A 143 -14.49 13.85 9.91
N PRO A 144 -15.08 13.94 11.12
CA PRO A 144 -16.52 14.00 11.30
C PRO A 144 -17.19 15.23 10.68
N SER A 145 -16.41 16.29 10.39
CA SER A 145 -16.92 17.49 9.71
C SER A 145 -17.15 17.27 8.21
N ILE A 146 -16.69 16.14 7.66
CA ILE A 146 -16.87 15.77 6.26
C ILE A 146 -17.79 14.54 6.22
N CYS A 147 -19.06 14.78 5.90
CA CYS A 147 -20.03 13.70 5.73
C CYS A 147 -20.17 13.36 4.25
N ASP A 148 -19.93 12.09 3.91
CA ASP A 148 -20.43 11.53 2.65
C ASP A 148 -21.96 11.57 2.64
N ASN A 149 -22.53 12.05 1.53
CA ASN A 149 -23.97 12.01 1.32
C ASN A 149 -24.36 10.63 0.82
N TYR A 150 -25.55 10.17 1.19
CA TYR A 150 -26.12 8.92 0.71
C TYR A 150 -27.54 9.16 0.19
N ASP A 151 -27.95 8.42 -0.82
CA ASP A 151 -29.33 8.43 -1.31
C ASP A 151 -30.26 7.61 -0.40
N THR A 152 -31.53 7.52 -0.77
CA THR A 152 -32.55 6.79 0.00
C THR A 152 -32.31 5.28 0.08
N TYR A 153 -31.43 4.73 -0.74
CA TYR A 153 -31.05 3.32 -0.78
C TYR A 153 -29.72 3.04 -0.08
N GLY A 154 -29.09 4.08 0.51
CA GLY A 154 -27.80 3.96 1.17
C GLY A 154 -26.61 3.91 0.20
N LYS A 155 -26.81 4.33 -1.05
CA LYS A 155 -25.74 4.49 -2.03
C LYS A 155 -25.07 5.86 -1.87
N PRO A 156 -23.74 5.94 -1.83
CA PRO A 156 -23.04 7.20 -1.67
C PRO A 156 -23.19 8.10 -2.89
N ILE A 157 -23.45 9.38 -2.65
CA ILE A 157 -23.60 10.43 -3.67
C ILE A 157 -22.25 11.17 -3.77
N LEU A 158 -21.49 10.86 -4.81
CA LEU A 158 -20.21 11.49 -5.10
C LEU A 158 -20.39 12.78 -5.90
N LYS A 159 -19.59 13.80 -5.59
CA LYS A 159 -19.50 15.01 -6.43
C LYS A 159 -18.81 14.69 -7.75
N LEU A 160 -19.08 15.48 -8.80
CA LEU A 160 -18.37 15.34 -10.07
C LEU A 160 -16.85 15.40 -9.86
N GLY A 161 -16.14 14.36 -10.30
CA GLY A 161 -14.69 14.21 -10.13
C GLY A 161 -14.25 13.55 -8.81
N GLN A 162 -15.15 13.35 -7.85
CA GLN A 162 -14.87 12.60 -6.63
C GLN A 162 -14.91 11.09 -6.94
N ARG A 163 -13.85 10.37 -6.56
CA ARG A 163 -13.69 8.93 -6.82
C ARG A 163 -13.54 8.09 -5.55
N HIS A 164 -13.57 8.73 -4.40
CA HIS A 164 -13.39 8.08 -3.11
C HIS A 164 -14.39 8.62 -2.09
N LEU A 165 -14.74 7.76 -1.14
CA LEU A 165 -15.42 8.14 0.10
C LEU A 165 -14.45 8.88 1.01
N THR A 166 -15.00 9.50 2.04
CA THR A 166 -14.18 10.07 3.12
C THR A 166 -13.43 8.94 3.82
N PRO A 167 -12.12 9.09 4.10
CA PRO A 167 -11.36 8.07 4.81
C PRO A 167 -12.02 7.71 6.14
N VAL A 168 -12.04 6.42 6.46
CA VAL A 168 -12.63 5.89 7.70
C VAL A 168 -11.55 5.28 8.59
N MET A 169 -11.77 5.37 9.90
CA MET A 169 -10.86 4.85 10.92
C MET A 169 -11.67 4.29 12.09
N ARG A 170 -11.10 3.31 12.77
CA ARG A 170 -11.62 2.75 14.02
C ARG A 170 -10.58 2.96 15.11
N THR A 171 -11.01 3.27 16.33
CA THR A 171 -10.10 3.67 17.44
C THR A 171 -8.99 2.65 17.73
N SER A 172 -9.24 1.36 17.51
CA SER A 172 -8.24 0.30 17.68
C SER A 172 -7.17 0.27 16.59
N ASP A 173 -7.45 0.88 15.43
CA ASP A 173 -6.62 0.84 14.24
C ASP A 173 -5.84 2.15 14.10
N LYS A 174 -4.56 2.04 13.75
CA LYS A 174 -3.67 3.21 13.64
C LYS A 174 -3.78 3.94 12.29
N VAL A 175 -4.55 3.37 11.36
CA VAL A 175 -4.45 3.63 9.93
C VAL A 175 -5.84 3.73 9.36
N ALA A 176 -6.04 4.74 8.52
CA ALA A 176 -7.30 4.95 7.86
C ALA A 176 -7.42 4.06 6.63
N ILE A 177 -8.64 3.64 6.34
CA ILE A 177 -9.02 3.05 5.07
C ILE A 177 -9.54 4.16 4.19
N GLU A 178 -9.10 4.18 2.94
CA GLU A 178 -9.57 5.08 1.90
C GLU A 178 -10.34 4.26 0.88
N PRO A 179 -11.68 4.21 0.97
CA PRO A 179 -12.50 3.48 0.01
C PRO A 179 -12.61 4.28 -1.29
N HIS A 180 -12.04 3.76 -2.36
CA HIS A 180 -12.21 4.22 -3.73
C HIS A 180 -13.40 3.47 -4.33
N LEU A 181 -14.40 4.23 -4.75
CA LEU A 181 -15.53 3.67 -5.47
C LEU A 181 -15.22 3.70 -6.95
N LEU A 182 -15.40 2.55 -7.60
CA LEU A 182 -15.28 2.42 -9.04
C LEU A 182 -16.38 3.21 -9.75
N ALA A 183 -16.08 4.47 -10.03
CA ALA A 183 -16.61 5.12 -11.22
C ALA A 183 -15.70 4.73 -12.40
N VAL A 184 -15.70 3.46 -12.80
CA VAL A 184 -15.07 3.12 -14.08
C VAL A 184 -15.90 3.76 -15.15
N ASP A 185 -15.25 4.55 -15.99
CA ASP A 185 -15.83 4.88 -17.29
C ASP A 185 -16.25 3.56 -17.96
N PRO A 186 -17.48 3.46 -18.51
CA PRO A 186 -17.98 2.24 -19.14
C PRO A 186 -16.99 1.59 -20.11
N MET A 187 -16.12 2.40 -20.74
CA MET A 187 -15.08 1.93 -21.65
C MET A 187 -14.08 0.96 -20.98
N TYR A 188 -13.76 1.12 -19.69
CA TYR A 188 -12.79 0.28 -18.98
C TYR A 188 -13.43 -0.81 -18.12
N LEU A 189 -14.77 -0.91 -18.11
CA LEU A 189 -15.49 -1.86 -17.27
C LEU A 189 -15.14 -3.32 -17.62
N HIS A 190 -14.84 -3.61 -18.89
CA HIS A 190 -14.49 -4.96 -19.36
C HIS A 190 -13.20 -5.51 -18.73
N LEU A 191 -12.14 -4.68 -18.63
CA LEU A 191 -10.88 -5.04 -17.97
C LEU A 191 -11.13 -5.44 -16.50
N PHE A 192 -12.11 -4.77 -15.87
CA PHE A 192 -12.44 -4.99 -14.47
C PHE A 192 -13.22 -6.29 -14.23
N LEU A 193 -14.15 -6.61 -15.12
CA LEU A 193 -14.94 -7.84 -15.04
C LEU A 193 -14.09 -9.09 -15.28
N GLU A 194 -13.14 -9.03 -16.22
CA GLU A 194 -12.18 -10.11 -16.43
C GLU A 194 -11.33 -10.36 -15.18
N ILE A 195 -10.86 -9.28 -14.56
CA ILE A 195 -10.08 -9.32 -13.33
C ILE A 195 -10.88 -9.97 -12.18
N LEU A 196 -12.13 -9.56 -11.95
CA LEU A 196 -12.97 -10.07 -10.86
C LEU A 196 -13.39 -11.55 -10.99
N GLN A 197 -13.32 -12.14 -12.20
CA GLN A 197 -13.72 -13.53 -12.45
C GLN A 197 -12.63 -14.58 -12.12
N VAL A 198 -11.38 -14.16 -11.88
CA VAL A 198 -10.22 -15.07 -11.91
C VAL A 198 -9.78 -15.58 -10.54
N GLN A 199 -10.24 -15.04 -9.40
CA GLN A 199 -9.77 -15.48 -8.07
C GLN A 199 -10.89 -15.52 -7.01
N PRO A 200 -11.10 -16.65 -6.30
CA PRO A 200 -12.18 -16.76 -5.33
C PRO A 200 -11.92 -16.06 -3.99
N PHE A 201 -10.69 -15.70 -3.60
CA PHE A 201 -10.42 -14.98 -2.34
C PHE A 201 -9.09 -14.21 -2.32
N LEU A 202 -9.01 -13.27 -1.36
CA LEU A 202 -7.83 -12.60 -0.77
C LEU A 202 -7.50 -11.15 -1.19
N PHE A 203 -8.47 -10.37 -1.64
CA PHE A 203 -8.25 -9.11 -2.36
C PHE A 203 -7.59 -9.34 -3.71
N LEU A 204 -8.16 -8.70 -4.72
CA LEU A 204 -7.48 -8.72 -6.00
C LEU A 204 -6.27 -7.78 -5.94
N VAL A 205 -5.13 -8.31 -6.35
CA VAL A 205 -3.88 -7.58 -6.48
C VAL A 205 -3.73 -7.17 -7.94
N VAL A 206 -3.78 -5.86 -8.22
CA VAL A 206 -3.35 -5.32 -9.51
C VAL A 206 -2.00 -4.65 -9.29
N ALA A 207 -0.92 -5.34 -9.62
CA ALA A 207 0.40 -4.73 -9.73
C ALA A 207 0.44 -3.93 -11.04
N SER A 208 0.66 -2.62 -10.94
CA SER A 208 0.94 -1.74 -12.09
C SER A 208 2.40 -1.79 -12.48
#